data_AF-A0A956XUZ0-F1
#
_entry.id   AF-A0A956XUZ0-F1
#
_cell.length_a   1.000
_cell.length_b   1.000
_cell.length_c   1.000
_cell.angle_alpha   90.00
_cell.angle_beta   90.00
_cell.angle_gamma   90.00
#
_symmetry.space_group_name_H-M   'P 1'
#
loop_
_entity.id
_entity.type
_entity.pdbx_description
1 polymer ?
#
loop_
_entity_poly.entity_id
_entity_poly.type
_entity_poly.pdbx_seq_one_letter_code
_entity_poly.pdbx_strand_id
1 'polypeptide(L)'
;SAIVKSQLIIADCTNRNANVFYELGMAHTLNKSVIMLTQNMKDIPFDIRHLRVIEYKYTPPGMRVFENSLQNAIKSMMESID
;
A
#
# COMPACT_ATOMS: atom_id res chain seq x y z
N SER A 1 4.65 -14.70 -11.67
CA SER A 1 3.56 -13.93 -11.03
C SER A 1 3.75 -12.43 -11.30
N ALA A 2 2.67 -11.65 -11.38
CA ALA A 2 2.73 -10.19 -11.51
C ALA A 2 3.53 -9.53 -10.37
N ILE A 3 3.37 -10.05 -9.14
CA ILE A 3 4.13 -9.64 -7.93
C ILE A 3 5.65 -9.74 -8.14
N VAL A 4 6.12 -10.80 -8.80
CA VAL A 4 7.56 -11.03 -9.03
C VAL A 4 8.10 -10.01 -10.05
N LYS A 5 7.30 -9.65 -11.05
CA LYS A 5 7.71 -8.75 -12.14
C LYS A 5 7.53 -7.27 -11.80
N SER A 6 6.71 -6.94 -10.81
CA SER A 6 6.47 -5.55 -10.39
C SER A 6 7.68 -4.97 -9.64
N GLN A 7 7.97 -3.69 -9.91
CA GLN A 7 8.92 -2.87 -9.16
C GLN A 7 8.29 -2.28 -7.89
N LEU A 8 7.02 -1.88 -8.00
CA LEU A 8 6.22 -1.30 -6.92
C LEU A 8 4.85 -1.98 -6.90
N ILE A 9 4.35 -2.26 -5.71
CA ILE A 9 3.02 -2.84 -5.48
C ILE A 9 2.19 -1.85 -4.68
N ILE A 10 0.93 -1.68 -5.06
CA ILE A 10 -0.07 -0.94 -4.28
C ILE A 10 -1.10 -1.97 -3.81
N ALA A 11 -1.30 -2.08 -2.51
CA ALA A 11 -2.21 -3.06 -1.91
C ALA A 11 -3.29 -2.34 -1.11
N ASP A 12 -4.57 -2.52 -1.48
CA ASP A 12 -5.69 -2.02 -0.68
C ASP A 12 -6.09 -3.05 0.37
N CYS A 13 -5.81 -2.71 1.63
CA CYS A 13 -6.05 -3.56 2.79
C CYS A 13 -7.41 -3.28 3.45
N THR A 14 -8.24 -2.40 2.89
CA THR A 14 -9.57 -2.08 3.41
C THR A 14 -10.40 -3.35 3.59
N ASN A 15 -11.13 -3.45 4.71
CA ASN A 15 -11.95 -4.61 5.10
C ASN A 15 -11.17 -5.92 5.36
N ARG A 16 -9.84 -5.88 5.49
CA ARG A 16 -9.03 -7.02 5.95
C ARG A 16 -9.09 -8.28 5.09
N ASN A 17 -9.13 -8.15 3.76
CA ASN A 17 -9.22 -9.30 2.86
C ASN A 17 -7.99 -10.22 2.98
N ALA A 18 -8.19 -11.46 3.44
CA ALA A 18 -7.11 -12.42 3.68
C ALA A 18 -6.23 -12.71 2.44
N ASN A 19 -6.81 -12.70 1.23
CA ASN A 19 -6.05 -12.93 0.00
C ASN A 19 -5.04 -11.79 -0.25
N VAL A 20 -5.43 -10.54 0.03
CA VAL A 20 -4.53 -9.38 -0.09
C VAL A 20 -3.37 -9.52 0.90
N PHE A 21 -3.65 -9.92 2.14
CA PHE A 21 -2.58 -10.14 3.14
C PHE A 21 -1.65 -11.31 2.80
N TYR A 22 -2.18 -12.36 2.15
CA TYR A 22 -1.37 -13.46 1.66
C TYR A 22 -0.38 -12.98 0.58
N GLU A 23 -0.87 -12.22 -0.41
CA GLU A 23 -0.05 -11.63 -1.46
C GLU A 23 0.94 -10.58 -0.90
N LEU A 24 0.52 -9.82 0.11
CA LEU A 24 1.37 -8.87 0.83
C LEU A 24 2.52 -9.59 1.55
N GLY A 25 2.23 -10.73 2.19
CA GLY A 25 3.25 -11.60 2.77
C GLY A 25 4.23 -12.12 1.72
N MET A 26 3.74 -12.56 0.56
CA MET A 26 4.60 -12.96 -0.55
C MET A 26 5.48 -11.80 -1.05
N ALA A 27 4.90 -10.62 -1.25
CA ALA A 27 5.64 -9.42 -1.65
C ALA A 27 6.74 -9.07 -0.64
N HIS A 28 6.45 -9.19 0.65
CA HIS A 28 7.42 -8.97 1.72
C HIS A 28 8.59 -9.97 1.65
N THR A 29 8.31 -11.28 1.48
CA THR A 29 9.38 -12.29 1.35
C THR A 29 10.27 -12.08 0.12
N LEU A 30 9.73 -11.46 -0.94
CA LEU A 30 10.44 -11.10 -2.16
C LEU A 30 11.10 -9.72 -2.09
N ASN A 31 11.11 -9.09 -0.92
CA ASN A 31 11.63 -7.74 -0.66
C ASN A 31 11.09 -6.70 -1.65
N LYS A 32 9.80 -6.80 -2.00
CA LYS A 32 9.14 -5.86 -2.90
C LYS A 32 8.78 -4.58 -2.19
N SER A 33 8.95 -3.47 -2.89
CA SER A 33 8.42 -2.16 -2.50
C SER A 33 6.89 -2.18 -2.52
N VAL A 34 6.26 -1.91 -1.38
CA VAL A 34 4.79 -1.89 -1.25
C VAL A 34 4.29 -0.58 -0.62
N ILE A 35 3.23 -0.01 -1.20
CA ILE A 35 2.39 1.02 -0.59
C ILE A 35 1.08 0.36 -0.17
N MET A 36 0.80 0.34 1.13
CA MET A 36 -0.49 -0.13 1.63
C MET A 36 -1.50 1.01 1.66
N LEU A 37 -2.74 0.73 1.29
CA LEU A 37 -3.87 1.63 1.39
C LEU A 37 -4.89 1.08 2.38
N THR A 38 -5.62 1.95 3.05
CA THR A 38 -6.79 1.55 3.85
C THR A 38 -7.78 2.69 4.02
N GLN A 39 -9.07 2.39 4.17
CA GLN A 39 -10.05 3.38 4.65
C GLN A 39 -10.13 3.46 6.18
N ASN A 40 -9.49 2.53 6.89
CA ASN A 40 -9.49 2.47 8.34
C ASN A 40 -8.19 1.83 8.85
N MET A 41 -7.40 2.54 9.66
CA MET A 41 -6.17 1.99 10.23
C MET A 41 -6.35 0.72 11.07
N LYS A 42 -7.57 0.42 11.54
CA LYS A 42 -7.88 -0.85 12.23
C LYS A 42 -7.75 -2.07 11.32
N ASP A 43 -7.83 -1.90 10.01
CA ASP A 43 -7.71 -2.99 9.05
C ASP A 43 -6.27 -3.50 8.91
N ILE A 44 -5.29 -2.66 9.23
CA ILE A 44 -3.88 -3.03 9.20
C ILE A 44 -3.52 -3.73 10.53
N PRO A 45 -2.94 -4.94 10.52
CA PRO A 45 -2.40 -5.60 11.71
C PRO A 45 -1.28 -4.77 12.36
N PHE A 46 -1.24 -4.74 13.69
CA PHE A 46 -0.31 -3.87 14.43
C PHE A 46 1.17 -4.12 14.06
N ASP A 47 1.53 -5.37 13.78
CA ASP A 47 2.89 -5.76 13.40
C ASP A 47 3.39 -5.10 12.12
N ILE A 48 2.49 -4.72 11.21
CA ILE A 48 2.87 -4.12 9.91
C ILE A 48 2.42 -2.65 9.78
N ARG A 49 1.78 -2.08 10.81
CA ARG A 49 1.35 -0.66 10.80
C ARG A 49 2.50 0.34 10.73
N HIS A 50 3.71 -0.07 11.11
CA HIS A 50 4.90 0.77 11.05
C HIS A 50 5.46 0.92 9.63
N LEU A 51 5.03 0.05 8.70
CA LEU A 51 5.34 0.17 7.28
C LEU A 51 4.51 1.31 6.66
N ARG A 52 4.82 1.66 5.42
CA ARG A 52 4.14 2.75 4.71
C ARG A 52 2.67 2.41 4.43
N VAL A 53 1.76 3.07 5.12
CA VAL A 53 0.30 3.00 4.93
C VAL A 53 -0.24 4.38 4.60
N ILE A 54 -1.11 4.47 3.60
CA ILE A 54 -1.92 5.66 3.29
C ILE A 54 -3.36 5.37 3.72
N GLU A 55 -3.82 6.04 4.77
CA GLU A 55 -5.24 6.05 5.12
C GLU A 55 -5.98 7.06 4.22
N TYR A 56 -7.07 6.64 3.58
CA TYR A 56 -7.86 7.47 2.68
C TYR A 56 -9.34 7.50 3.06
N LYS A 57 -10.05 8.54 2.60
CA LYS A 57 -11.51 8.65 2.74
C LYS A 57 -12.14 8.61 1.36
N TYR A 58 -13.08 7.69 1.16
CA TYR A 58 -13.81 7.56 -0.11
C TYR A 58 -14.92 8.62 -0.24
N THR A 59 -14.51 9.87 -0.32
CA THR A 59 -15.37 11.05 -0.56
C THR A 59 -14.68 11.97 -1.58
N PRO A 60 -15.40 12.83 -2.31
CA PRO A 60 -14.77 13.73 -3.28
C PRO A 60 -13.59 14.56 -2.74
N PRO A 61 -13.65 15.21 -1.55
CA PRO A 61 -12.48 15.89 -1.00
C PRO A 61 -11.40 14.91 -0.52
N GLY A 62 -11.78 13.77 0.05
CA GLY A 62 -10.84 12.74 0.52
C GLY A 62 -10.01 12.14 -0.61
N MET A 63 -10.62 11.91 -1.78
CA MET A 63 -9.94 11.38 -2.95
C MET A 63 -8.92 12.36 -3.54
N ARG A 64 -9.17 13.67 -3.49
CA ARG A 64 -8.16 14.68 -3.90
C ARG A 64 -6.91 14.63 -3.01
N VAL A 65 -7.09 14.46 -1.71
CA VAL A 65 -5.98 14.31 -0.76
C VAL A 65 -5.24 13.00 -1.02
N PHE A 66 -5.98 11.91 -1.18
CA PHE A 66 -5.43 10.59 -1.48
C PHE A 66 -4.59 10.58 -2.76
N GLU A 67 -5.07 11.18 -3.85
CA GLU A 67 -4.33 11.28 -5.12
C GLU A 67 -2.97 11.97 -4.91
N ASN A 68 -2.94 13.09 -4.20
CA ASN A 68 -1.70 13.81 -3.90
C ASN A 68 -0.74 12.97 -3.02
N SER A 69 -1.26 12.34 -1.96
CA SER A 69 -0.47 11.49 -1.07
C SER A 69 0.11 10.28 -1.81
N LEU A 70 -0.69 9.63 -2.67
CA LEU A 70 -0.26 8.48 -3.45
C LEU A 70 0.78 8.87 -4.50
N GLN A 71 0.59 9.99 -5.22
CA GLN A 71 1.59 10.48 -6.17
C GLN A 71 2.94 10.76 -5.50
N ASN A 72 2.94 11.41 -4.35
CA ASN A 72 4.18 11.68 -3.60
C ASN A 72 4.85 10.40 -3.10
N ALA A 73 4.06 9.43 -2.64
CA ALA A 73 4.59 8.13 -2.21
C ALA A 73 5.22 7.35 -3.37
N ILE A 74 4.57 7.32 -4.54
CA ILE A 74 5.10 6.66 -5.74
C ILE A 74 6.40 7.33 -6.17
N LYS A 75 6.45 8.66 -6.29
CA LYS A 75 7.66 9.41 -6.69
C LYS A 75 8.83 9.10 -5.76
N SER A 76 8.64 9.25 -4.45
CA SER A 76 9.67 8.98 -3.44
C SER A 76 10.21 7.55 -3.51
N MET A 77 9.34 6.56 -3.80
CA MET A 77 9.76 5.17 -3.90
C MET A 77 10.48 4.86 -5.21
N MET A 78 10.05 5.45 -6.33
CA MET A 78 10.73 5.28 -7.61
C MET A 78 12.12 5.90 -7.61
N GLU A 79 12.28 7.09 -7.02
CA GLU A 79 13.60 7.73 -6.84
C GLU A 79 14.57 6.93 -5.96
N SER A 80 14.06 6.02 -5.12
CA SER A 80 14.88 5.14 -4.27
C SER A 80 15.26 3.81 -4.93
N ILE A 81 14.67 3.50 -6.08
CA ILE A 81 14.89 2.25 -6.83
C ILE A 81 15.99 2.42 -7.90
N ASP A 82 16.22 3.66 -8.34
CA ASP A 82 17.33 4.05 -9.22
C ASP A 82 18.64 4.26 -8.42
#